data_AF-A0AAV9FK16-F1
#
_entry.id   AF-A0AAV9FK16-F1
#
_cell.length_a   1.000
_cell.length_b   1.000
_cell.length_c   1.000
_cell.angle_alpha   90.00
_cell.angle_beta   90.00
_cell.angle_gamma   90.00
#
_symmetry.space_group_name_H-M   'P 1'
#
loop_
_entity.id
_entity.type
_entity.pdbx_description
1 polymer ?
#
loop_
_entity_poly.entity_id
_entity_poly.type
_entity_poly.pdbx_seq_one_letter_code
_entity_poly.pdbx_strand_id
1 'polypeptide(L)'
;MKRLAIGASEAEMVVNLALSCLTSSSSKKQCLPPTVNFTQCPLLNISYCPSTEEIPEGKSLVVVVYNSLGWKRSDIIRVPVNDEHLLVRDYNGNTVQTQYLVMDNTTGNLRTTYTEAYLGVKSKKVPKYWLLFHVSAPPLGWNTYFISKSSGKENRRAHFSTMEAAQNDTVIVGPGNLKMSFSLASGQLKRMSNYRTGVDIPMQQSYLWYGSSSGDENPQASGAYIFRPNGAPPTVVSRSVPLRVIRGPLVDEVHQQFNSWIYQVTRLYKDKEHAEFEFTIGPIPVDDGVGKEVITRITANLATDKTFYTDSNGRDFIKRVRDYREDWPLVVNQPVAGNYYPLNLGMYIKDDKSELSVLVDRAVGGSSIQDGELELMFHRRMLFDDSRGVGEPLDEQVCIGDACHGLVVRGKYYMSIDKLGTGTRWRRTSGQEVYSPLLFAFAQEDEESWKASHVSYATSMDPNYQLPPNVAIITLQELEDGSVLLRLAHLYEAGEDAKYSTIAKVELKKIFSQKLIKQVKETSLSTNQAKSEMKTMKWKVEGDDGGNPAARRGGPVNNSTLLVELGPMEIRTFLLTF
;
A
#
# COMPACT_ATOMS: atom_id res chain seq x y z
N MET A 1 -14.28 -6.33 13.37
CA MET A 1 -13.20 -5.51 13.98
C MET A 1 -12.63 -6.10 15.27
N LYS A 2 -13.39 -6.30 16.37
CA LYS A 2 -12.86 -6.79 17.66
C LYS A 2 -11.95 -8.03 17.57
N ARG A 3 -12.34 -9.06 16.82
CA ARG A 3 -11.54 -10.28 16.63
C ARG A 3 -10.19 -10.02 15.93
N LEU A 4 -10.17 -9.16 14.91
CA LEU A 4 -8.95 -8.76 14.21
C LEU A 4 -8.01 -7.98 15.15
N ALA A 5 -8.55 -7.13 16.02
CA ALA A 5 -7.75 -6.39 17.00
C ALA A 5 -7.06 -7.31 18.02
N ILE A 6 -7.75 -8.37 18.47
CA ILE A 6 -7.14 -9.40 19.34
C ILE A 6 -5.99 -10.09 18.61
N GLY A 7 -6.22 -10.59 17.39
CA GLY A 7 -5.17 -11.23 16.59
C GLY A 7 -4.01 -10.30 16.26
N ALA A 8 -4.27 -9.01 16.01
CA ALA A 8 -3.23 -8.01 15.78
C ALA A 8 -2.37 -7.77 17.04
N SER A 9 -2.99 -7.73 18.22
CA SER A 9 -2.28 -7.61 19.49
C SER A 9 -1.39 -8.83 19.77
N GLU A 10 -1.90 -10.03 19.49
CA GLU A 10 -1.11 -11.27 19.59
C GLU A 10 0.06 -11.28 18.60
N ALA A 11 -0.17 -10.86 17.36
CA ALA A 11 0.88 -10.74 16.35
C ALA A 11 1.95 -9.71 16.74
N GLU A 12 1.55 -8.56 17.30
CA GLU A 12 2.50 -7.53 17.77
C GLU A 12 3.42 -8.08 18.87
N MET A 13 2.87 -8.85 19.82
CA MET A 13 3.67 -9.50 20.87
C MET A 13 4.70 -10.48 20.27
N VAL A 14 4.28 -11.29 19.30
CA VAL A 14 5.17 -12.24 18.61
C VAL A 14 6.27 -11.51 17.83
N VAL A 15 5.92 -10.45 17.10
CA VAL A 15 6.89 -9.66 16.33
C VAL A 15 7.90 -8.97 17.25
N ASN A 16 7.46 -8.37 18.35
CA ASN A 16 8.35 -7.71 19.31
C ASN A 16 9.31 -8.71 19.97
N LEU A 17 8.82 -9.90 20.35
CA LEU A 17 9.65 -10.97 20.89
C LEU A 17 10.67 -11.48 19.85
N ALA A 18 10.22 -11.74 18.62
CA ALA A 18 11.08 -12.21 17.54
C ALA A 18 12.18 -11.19 17.22
N LEU A 19 11.83 -9.90 17.12
CA LEU A 19 12.81 -8.84 16.88
C LEU A 19 13.81 -8.70 18.03
N SER A 20 13.38 -8.82 19.29
CA SER A 20 14.32 -8.78 20.43
C SER A 20 15.33 -9.92 20.38
N CYS A 21 14.89 -11.12 20.02
CA CYS A 21 15.77 -12.28 19.89
C CYS A 21 16.68 -12.21 18.66
N LEU A 22 16.16 -11.78 17.52
CA LEU A 22 16.91 -11.68 16.27
C LEU A 22 17.98 -10.59 16.34
N THR A 23 17.67 -9.46 16.98
CA THR A 23 18.60 -8.33 17.10
C THR A 23 19.62 -8.56 18.22
N SER A 24 19.42 -9.45 19.18
CA SER A 24 20.38 -9.69 20.25
C SER A 24 21.69 -10.30 19.73
N SER A 25 22.83 -9.78 20.19
CA SER A 25 24.15 -10.37 19.91
C SER A 25 24.39 -11.69 20.66
N SER A 26 23.57 -12.04 21.65
CA SER A 26 23.72 -13.27 22.42
C SER A 26 23.14 -14.47 21.65
N SER A 27 24.00 -15.40 21.23
CA SER A 27 23.66 -16.58 20.43
C SER A 27 22.89 -17.65 21.23
N LYS A 28 21.75 -17.30 21.82
CA LYS A 28 20.95 -18.28 22.57
C LYS A 28 20.08 -19.08 21.59
N LYS A 29 20.23 -20.41 21.61
CA LYS A 29 19.44 -21.37 20.81
C LYS A 29 17.92 -21.28 21.06
N GLN A 30 17.50 -20.62 22.13
CA GLN A 30 16.11 -20.37 22.49
C GLN A 30 15.90 -18.87 22.66
N CYS A 31 14.81 -18.38 22.06
CA CYS A 31 14.35 -17.02 22.27
C CYS A 31 13.86 -16.90 23.72
N LEU A 32 14.68 -16.26 24.56
CA LEU A 32 14.41 -16.01 25.97
C LEU A 32 13.56 -14.74 26.14
N PRO A 33 13.03 -14.47 27.35
CA PRO A 33 12.32 -13.23 27.63
C PRO A 33 13.16 -12.01 27.20
N PRO A 34 12.55 -11.03 26.53
CA PRO A 34 13.27 -9.94 25.89
C PRO A 34 13.93 -9.05 26.94
N THR A 35 15.19 -8.65 26.70
CA THR A 35 15.89 -7.64 27.50
C THR A 35 15.47 -6.22 27.11
N VAL A 36 14.92 -6.05 25.90
CA VAL A 36 14.45 -4.79 25.33
C VAL A 36 12.95 -4.88 25.06
N ASN A 37 12.20 -3.92 25.59
CA ASN A 37 10.77 -3.78 25.30
C ASN A 37 10.58 -2.94 24.04
N PHE A 38 10.33 -3.61 22.92
CA PHE A 38 9.89 -2.94 21.71
C PHE A 38 8.44 -2.50 21.80
N THR A 39 8.14 -1.41 21.10
CA THR A 39 6.80 -0.90 20.89
C THR A 39 6.58 -0.64 19.40
N GLN A 40 5.37 -0.87 18.91
CA GLN A 40 4.99 -0.53 17.53
C GLN A 40 3.88 0.55 17.55
N CYS A 41 3.64 1.16 16.39
CA CYS A 41 2.68 2.25 16.25
C CYS A 41 1.69 1.97 15.12
N PRO A 42 0.61 1.21 15.37
CA PRO A 42 -0.39 0.89 14.34
C PRO A 42 -1.26 2.09 13.93
N LEU A 43 -1.24 3.18 14.69
CA LEU A 43 -2.08 4.38 14.50
C LEU A 43 -1.32 5.57 13.88
N LEU A 44 -0.26 5.31 13.10
CA LEU A 44 0.49 6.34 12.38
C LEU A 44 -0.36 7.08 11.33
N ASN A 45 -1.45 6.51 10.84
CA ASN A 45 -2.37 7.20 9.92
C ASN A 45 -3.04 8.44 10.54
N ILE A 46 -3.22 8.46 11.86
CA ILE A 46 -3.75 9.57 12.66
C ILE A 46 -2.66 10.21 13.53
N SER A 47 -1.40 10.09 13.12
CA SER A 47 -0.22 10.61 13.82
C SER A 47 -0.04 10.17 15.27
N TYR A 48 -0.61 9.03 15.70
CA TYR A 48 -0.47 8.51 17.06
C TYR A 48 0.64 7.48 17.20
N CYS A 49 1.72 7.87 17.88
CA CYS A 49 2.87 7.00 18.17
C CYS A 49 3.61 7.49 19.43
N PRO A 50 3.16 7.12 20.64
CA PRO A 50 3.74 7.62 21.89
C PRO A 50 5.26 7.46 21.98
N SER A 51 5.80 6.36 21.43
CA SER A 51 7.22 6.03 21.48
C SER A 51 8.13 7.01 20.72
N THR A 52 7.61 7.71 19.71
CA THR A 52 8.40 8.68 18.92
C THR A 52 8.15 10.13 19.33
N GLU A 53 7.10 10.39 20.09
CA GLU A 53 6.66 11.74 20.44
C GLU A 53 7.55 12.41 21.49
N GLU A 54 8.20 11.62 22.34
CA GLU A 54 9.12 12.08 23.39
C GLU A 54 10.43 11.28 23.38
N ILE A 55 11.54 11.98 23.16
CA ILE A 55 12.89 11.41 23.19
C ILE A 55 13.57 11.89 24.48
N PRO A 56 13.90 10.98 25.43
CA PRO A 56 14.57 11.36 26.66
C PRO A 56 15.92 12.03 26.42
N GLU A 57 16.29 12.95 27.30
CA GLU A 57 17.63 13.53 27.28
C GLU A 57 18.68 12.47 27.65
N GLY A 58 19.79 12.42 26.93
CA GLY A 58 20.86 11.42 27.15
C GLY A 58 20.57 10.02 26.62
N LYS A 59 19.45 9.78 25.93
CA LYS A 59 19.16 8.52 25.21
C LYS A 59 18.83 8.78 23.74
N SER A 60 18.90 7.72 22.94
CA SER A 60 18.42 7.70 21.57
C SER A 60 17.11 6.93 21.49
N LEU A 61 16.21 7.38 20.61
CA LEU A 61 15.13 6.54 20.11
C LEU A 61 15.73 5.61 19.06
N VAL A 62 15.73 4.31 19.37
CA VAL A 62 16.15 3.24 18.49
C VAL A 62 14.98 2.88 17.58
N VAL A 63 15.21 2.89 16.27
CA VAL A 63 14.24 2.53 15.24
C VAL A 63 14.76 1.32 14.48
N VAL A 64 14.21 0.14 14.79
CA VAL A 64 14.48 -1.08 14.03
C VAL A 64 13.49 -1.17 12.88
N VAL A 65 14.02 -1.26 11.66
CA VAL A 65 13.26 -1.34 10.41
C VAL A 65 13.40 -2.74 9.85
N TYR A 66 12.32 -3.52 9.86
CA TYR A 66 12.30 -4.89 9.31
C TYR A 66 11.61 -4.93 7.94
N ASN A 67 12.21 -5.69 7.01
CA ASN A 67 11.73 -5.90 5.66
C ASN A 67 11.37 -7.37 5.46
N SER A 68 10.07 -7.63 5.23
CA SER A 68 9.52 -8.96 4.97
C SER A 68 9.59 -9.39 3.50
N LEU A 69 10.07 -8.52 2.59
CA LEU A 69 10.25 -8.86 1.19
C LEU A 69 11.56 -9.61 0.96
N GLY A 70 11.58 -10.48 -0.05
CA GLY A 70 12.79 -11.13 -0.55
C GLY A 70 13.68 -10.22 -1.41
N TRP A 71 13.44 -8.91 -1.43
CA TRP A 71 14.22 -7.91 -2.15
C TRP A 71 14.76 -6.86 -1.19
N LYS A 72 15.88 -6.24 -1.54
CA LYS A 72 16.35 -5.06 -0.80
C LYS A 72 15.32 -3.94 -0.97
N ARG A 73 14.96 -3.29 0.14
CA ARG A 73 13.97 -2.21 0.13
C ARG A 73 14.56 -0.94 0.73
N SER A 74 14.38 0.15 -0.01
CA SER A 74 14.64 1.51 0.47
C SER A 74 13.34 2.31 0.43
N ASP A 75 13.11 3.11 1.46
CA ASP A 75 11.90 3.93 1.55
C ASP A 75 12.16 5.22 2.34
N ILE A 76 11.24 6.18 2.21
CA ILE A 76 11.23 7.37 3.08
C ILE A 76 10.12 7.16 4.09
N ILE A 77 10.50 7.10 5.37
CA ILE A 77 9.55 6.90 6.46
C ILE A 77 9.26 8.22 7.13
N ARG A 78 8.15 8.29 7.86
CA ARG A 78 7.75 9.47 8.63
C ARG A 78 7.30 9.05 10.03
N VAL A 79 7.81 9.72 11.06
CA VAL A 79 7.41 9.49 12.46
C VAL A 79 6.99 10.82 13.10
N PRO A 80 5.95 10.84 13.96
CA PRO A 80 5.52 12.06 14.61
C PRO A 80 6.45 12.41 15.77
N VAL A 81 6.90 13.67 15.84
CA VAL A 81 7.85 14.16 16.83
C VAL A 81 7.46 15.57 17.34
N ASN A 82 7.94 15.93 18.53
CA ASN A 82 7.75 17.27 19.11
C ASN A 82 8.98 18.19 18.99
N ASP A 83 10.16 17.60 18.83
CA ASP A 83 11.43 18.33 18.75
C ASP A 83 11.82 18.56 17.28
N GLU A 84 12.34 19.76 17.01
CA GLU A 84 12.73 20.19 15.66
C GLU A 84 14.24 20.11 15.39
N HIS A 85 15.04 19.67 16.38
CA HIS A 85 16.48 19.57 16.30
C HIS A 85 16.97 18.13 16.57
N LEU A 86 16.34 17.16 15.92
CA LEU A 86 16.71 15.76 16.02
C LEU A 86 17.77 15.40 14.98
N LEU A 87 18.76 14.62 15.44
CA LEU A 87 19.78 14.01 14.60
C LEU A 87 19.40 12.55 14.36
N VAL A 88 19.40 12.14 13.08
CA VAL A 88 19.19 10.73 12.70
C VAL A 88 20.52 10.15 12.23
N ARG A 89 20.93 9.04 12.84
CA ARG A 89 22.12 8.27 12.45
C ARG A 89 21.75 6.88 11.98
N ASP A 90 22.46 6.38 10.98
CA ASP A 90 22.40 4.97 10.59
C ASP A 90 23.23 4.09 11.54
N TYR A 91 23.19 2.77 11.34
CA TYR A 91 23.95 1.81 12.14
C TYR A 91 25.48 2.03 12.09
N ASN A 92 26.00 2.62 11.02
CA ASN A 92 27.43 2.96 10.87
C ASN A 92 27.80 4.29 11.55
N GLY A 93 26.84 5.02 12.12
CA GLY A 93 27.03 6.31 12.76
C GLY A 93 27.02 7.49 11.77
N ASN A 94 26.66 7.27 10.50
CA ASN A 94 26.55 8.34 9.52
C ASN A 94 25.24 9.11 9.73
N THR A 95 25.30 10.44 9.60
CA THR A 95 24.11 11.29 9.61
C THR A 95 23.26 11.05 8.36
N VAL A 96 21.97 10.79 8.57
CA VAL A 96 20.98 10.61 7.51
C VAL A 96 20.31 11.95 7.21
N GLN A 97 20.07 12.24 5.93
CA GLN A 97 19.32 13.44 5.52
C GLN A 97 17.88 13.37 6.05
N THR A 98 17.45 14.44 6.72
CA THR A 98 16.10 14.57 7.28
C THR A 98 15.31 15.71 6.64
N GLN A 99 13.99 15.62 6.71
CA GLN A 99 13.05 16.70 6.36
C GLN A 99 11.96 16.77 7.42
N TYR A 100 11.54 17.99 7.78
CA TYR A 100 10.44 18.23 8.70
C TYR A 100 9.20 18.73 7.96
N LEU A 101 8.04 18.17 8.31
CA LEU A 101 6.72 18.67 7.90
C LEU A 101 5.93 19.09 9.14
N VAL A 102 5.30 20.26 9.08
CA VAL A 102 4.38 20.71 10.14
C VAL A 102 3.10 19.88 10.09
N MET A 103 2.64 19.43 11.25
CA MET A 103 1.38 18.68 11.36
C MET A 103 0.20 19.53 10.87
N ASP A 104 -0.64 18.94 10.02
CA ASP A 104 -1.84 19.60 9.50
C ASP A 104 -3.04 19.45 10.45
N ASN A 105 -3.98 20.40 10.37
CA ASN A 105 -5.16 20.43 11.22
C ASN A 105 -6.08 19.23 10.99
N THR A 106 -6.20 18.73 9.75
CA THR A 106 -7.05 17.58 9.45
C THR A 106 -6.56 16.34 10.19
N THR A 107 -5.25 16.07 10.16
CA THR A 107 -4.62 14.98 10.91
C THR A 107 -4.72 15.21 12.42
N GLY A 108 -4.53 16.44 12.91
CA GLY A 108 -4.68 16.77 14.34
C GLY A 108 -6.11 16.53 14.87
N ASN A 109 -7.12 16.87 14.07
CA ASN A 109 -8.54 16.62 14.39
C ASN A 109 -8.84 15.12 14.39
N LEU A 110 -8.39 14.38 13.37
CA LEU A 110 -8.53 12.93 13.32
C LEU A 110 -7.90 12.26 14.54
N ARG A 111 -6.69 12.67 14.92
CA ARG A 111 -6.01 12.16 16.11
C ARG A 111 -6.89 12.34 17.35
N THR A 112 -7.36 13.56 17.59
CA THR A 112 -8.14 13.91 18.78
C THR A 112 -9.40 13.05 18.90
N THR A 113 -10.14 12.87 17.80
CA THR A 113 -11.36 12.05 17.77
C THR A 113 -11.03 10.55 17.90
N TYR A 114 -10.14 10.03 17.07
CA TYR A 114 -9.98 8.59 16.92
C TYR A 114 -9.10 7.94 17.99
N THR A 115 -8.21 8.68 18.67
CA THR A 115 -7.54 8.10 19.86
C THR A 115 -8.53 7.88 21.00
N GLU A 116 -9.50 8.78 21.17
CA GLU A 116 -10.54 8.61 22.18
C GLU A 116 -11.49 7.47 21.80
N ALA A 117 -11.93 7.39 20.54
CA ALA A 117 -12.80 6.32 20.07
C ALA A 117 -12.14 4.93 20.12
N TYR A 118 -10.85 4.82 19.77
CA TYR A 118 -10.16 3.52 19.70
C TYR A 118 -9.55 3.09 21.03
N LEU A 119 -8.98 4.03 21.79
CA LEU A 119 -8.20 3.72 22.99
C LEU A 119 -8.88 4.19 24.29
N GLY A 120 -9.96 4.96 24.21
CA GLY A 120 -10.56 5.63 25.38
C GLY A 120 -9.67 6.76 25.94
N VAL A 121 -8.63 7.18 25.20
CA VAL A 121 -7.64 8.16 25.66
C VAL A 121 -7.78 9.46 24.89
N LYS A 122 -8.02 10.55 25.63
CA LYS A 122 -7.97 11.90 25.07
C LYS A 122 -6.53 12.28 24.75
N SER A 123 -6.22 12.40 23.46
CA SER A 123 -4.92 12.91 23.02
C SER A 123 -4.83 14.42 23.28
N LYS A 124 -4.32 14.81 24.46
CA LYS A 124 -4.23 16.23 24.86
C LYS A 124 -3.19 17.04 24.07
N LYS A 125 -2.21 16.38 23.43
CA LYS A 125 -1.14 17.04 22.67
C LYS A 125 -0.97 16.35 21.32
N VAL A 126 -1.18 17.12 20.26
CA VAL A 126 -0.86 16.70 18.89
C VAL A 126 0.63 16.98 18.64
N PRO A 127 1.39 16.01 18.10
CA PRO A 127 2.79 16.23 17.74
C PRO A 127 2.95 17.37 16.75
N LYS A 128 3.98 18.19 16.92
CA LYS A 128 4.18 19.38 16.09
C LYS A 128 4.62 19.06 14.66
N TYR A 129 5.40 17.99 14.50
CA TYR A 129 6.07 17.69 13.24
C TYR A 129 6.00 16.22 12.86
N TRP A 130 6.10 15.96 11.56
CA TRP A 130 6.61 14.71 11.03
C TRP A 130 8.10 14.85 10.76
N LEU A 131 8.89 13.92 11.28
CA LEU A 131 10.29 13.75 10.92
C LEU A 131 10.40 12.68 9.82
N LEU A 132 10.94 13.06 8.67
CA LEU A 132 11.13 12.19 7.52
C LEU A 132 12.60 11.91 7.32
N PHE A 133 12.93 10.66 6.99
CA PHE A 133 14.29 10.26 6.62
C PHE A 133 14.27 8.98 5.80
N HIS A 134 15.34 8.78 5.03
CA HIS A 134 15.51 7.61 4.19
C HIS A 134 15.99 6.40 5.01
N VAL A 135 15.37 5.25 4.80
CA VAL A 135 15.76 3.97 5.38
C VAL A 135 16.03 2.94 4.29
N SER A 136 16.87 1.95 4.59
CA SER A 136 17.18 0.82 3.72
C SER A 136 17.32 -0.43 4.56
N ALA A 137 16.63 -1.51 4.20
CA ALA A 137 16.72 -2.81 4.85
C ALA A 137 17.02 -3.92 3.83
N PRO A 138 17.81 -4.94 4.21
CA PRO A 138 18.09 -6.07 3.34
C PRO A 138 16.85 -6.96 3.13
N PRO A 139 16.86 -7.87 2.13
CA PRO A 139 15.84 -8.92 2.01
C PRO A 139 15.67 -9.71 3.32
N LEU A 140 14.44 -10.01 3.74
CA LEU A 140 14.12 -10.78 4.95
C LEU A 140 15.05 -10.45 6.13
N GLY A 141 15.12 -9.17 6.48
CA GLY A 141 16.12 -8.68 7.41
C GLY A 141 15.81 -7.30 7.95
N TRP A 142 16.72 -6.77 8.75
CA TRP A 142 16.53 -5.51 9.45
C TRP A 142 17.74 -4.58 9.38
N ASN A 143 17.46 -3.31 9.63
CA ASN A 143 18.46 -2.26 9.84
C ASN A 143 18.01 -1.33 10.97
N THR A 144 18.95 -0.80 11.75
CA THR A 144 18.68 0.05 12.92
C THR A 144 19.14 1.49 12.69
N TYR A 145 18.29 2.43 13.09
CA TYR A 145 18.54 3.87 13.07
C TYR A 145 18.41 4.46 14.47
N PHE A 146 19.15 5.53 14.76
CA PHE A 146 19.16 6.19 16.06
C PHE A 146 18.73 7.65 15.90
N ILE A 147 17.73 8.06 16.68
CA ILE A 147 17.22 9.44 16.69
C ILE A 147 17.52 10.04 18.06
N SER A 148 18.31 11.10 18.10
CA SER A 148 18.73 11.75 19.35
C SER A 148 18.62 13.28 19.28
N LYS A 149 18.59 13.92 20.45
CA LYS A 149 18.66 15.39 20.54
C LYS A 149 20.07 15.86 20.22
N SER A 150 20.20 16.85 19.35
CA SER A 150 21.50 17.41 19.00
C SER A 150 22.14 18.19 20.16
N SER A 151 23.34 17.80 20.60
CA SER A 151 24.07 18.39 21.74
C SER A 151 25.03 19.55 21.39
N GLY A 152 25.30 19.86 20.10
CA GLY A 152 26.33 20.84 19.70
C GLY A 152 25.90 21.94 18.71
N LYS A 153 26.63 23.06 18.66
CA LYS A 153 26.51 24.20 17.70
C LYS A 153 26.97 23.85 16.26
N GLU A 154 26.95 22.58 15.85
CA GLU A 154 27.23 22.22 14.45
C GLU A 154 26.09 22.68 13.55
N ASN A 155 26.41 23.40 12.47
CA ASN A 155 25.51 24.10 11.54
C ASN A 155 24.14 23.41 11.33
N ARG A 156 23.19 23.75 12.21
CA ARG A 156 21.85 23.16 12.28
C ARG A 156 20.97 23.84 11.26
N ARG A 157 20.75 23.19 10.12
CA ARG A 157 19.57 23.50 9.31
C ARG A 157 18.70 22.25 9.31
N ALA A 158 17.86 22.14 10.34
CA ALA A 158 16.65 21.32 10.20
C ALA A 158 15.99 21.80 8.90
N HIS A 159 15.89 20.91 7.92
CA HIS A 159 15.31 21.28 6.64
C HIS A 159 13.80 21.30 6.81
N PHE A 160 13.30 22.45 7.25
CA PHE A 160 11.88 22.73 7.20
C PHE A 160 11.48 22.94 5.76
N SER A 161 10.42 22.24 5.41
CA SER A 161 9.86 22.36 4.08
C SER A 161 9.31 23.77 3.91
N THR A 162 9.66 24.42 2.81
CA THR A 162 9.27 25.81 2.56
C THR A 162 7.89 25.86 1.93
N MET A 163 7.04 26.75 2.46
CA MET A 163 5.82 27.16 1.78
C MET A 163 6.16 28.21 0.74
N GLU A 164 5.80 27.98 -0.52
CA GLU A 164 6.11 28.89 -1.61
C GLU A 164 4.84 29.56 -2.14
N ALA A 165 4.90 30.87 -2.33
CA ALA A 165 3.88 31.62 -3.06
C ALA A 165 4.10 31.38 -4.55
N ALA A 166 3.06 30.91 -5.25
CA ALA A 166 3.20 30.52 -6.64
C ALA A 166 3.20 31.77 -7.57
N GLN A 167 4.15 31.81 -8.51
CA GLN A 167 4.41 32.97 -9.39
C GLN A 167 3.78 32.87 -10.79
N ASN A 168 3.38 31.67 -11.22
CA ASN A 168 2.75 31.37 -12.52
C ASN A 168 1.39 30.67 -12.32
N ASP A 169 0.51 30.64 -13.33
CA ASP A 169 -0.81 29.96 -13.28
C ASP A 169 -0.78 28.47 -12.91
N THR A 170 0.40 27.85 -12.91
CA THR A 170 0.62 26.47 -12.54
C THR A 170 1.74 26.32 -11.54
N VAL A 171 1.57 25.39 -10.60
CA VAL A 171 2.62 24.96 -9.67
C VAL A 171 3.11 23.56 -10.03
N ILE A 172 4.43 23.38 -10.11
CA ILE A 172 5.05 22.08 -10.43
C ILE A 172 5.73 21.54 -9.18
N VAL A 173 5.51 20.26 -8.89
CA VAL A 173 6.06 19.54 -7.74
C VAL A 173 6.67 18.20 -8.16
N GLY A 174 7.58 17.68 -7.33
CA GLY A 174 8.26 16.42 -7.50
C GLY A 174 9.77 16.62 -7.35
N PRO A 175 10.42 16.12 -6.29
CA PRO A 175 11.87 16.26 -6.14
C PRO A 175 12.67 15.34 -7.09
N GLY A 176 12.04 14.30 -7.65
CA GLY A 176 12.65 13.33 -8.58
C GLY A 176 12.35 13.57 -10.07
N ASN A 177 12.39 12.48 -10.85
CA ASN A 177 12.12 12.48 -12.30
C ASN A 177 10.63 12.63 -12.64
N LEU A 178 9.77 12.10 -11.78
CA LEU A 178 8.34 12.29 -11.88
C LEU A 178 7.98 13.69 -11.38
N LYS A 179 7.25 14.44 -12.21
CA LYS A 179 6.68 15.74 -11.88
C LYS A 179 5.18 15.74 -12.06
N MET A 180 4.52 16.56 -11.27
CA MET A 180 3.10 16.87 -11.44
C MET A 180 2.90 18.38 -11.49
N SER A 181 2.03 18.84 -12.38
CA SER A 181 1.63 20.24 -12.44
C SER A 181 0.18 20.41 -12.00
N PHE A 182 -0.06 21.39 -11.15
CA PHE A 182 -1.39 21.74 -10.64
C PHE A 182 -1.75 23.15 -11.12
N SER A 183 -3.02 23.35 -11.46
CA SER A 183 -3.55 24.67 -11.79
C SER A 183 -3.77 25.47 -10.50
N LEU A 184 -3.29 26.71 -10.43
CA LEU A 184 -3.60 27.59 -9.29
C LEU A 184 -5.04 28.09 -9.31
N ALA A 185 -5.65 28.20 -10.50
CA ALA A 185 -7.02 28.67 -10.65
C ALA A 185 -8.06 27.67 -10.10
N SER A 186 -7.87 26.37 -10.41
CA SER A 186 -8.77 25.30 -9.95
C SER A 186 -8.24 24.53 -8.75
N GLY A 187 -6.94 24.56 -8.49
CA GLY A 187 -6.28 23.73 -7.48
C GLY A 187 -6.16 22.26 -7.83
N GLN A 188 -6.43 21.88 -9.08
CA GLN A 188 -6.48 20.50 -9.51
C GLN A 188 -5.25 20.11 -10.32
N LEU A 189 -4.98 18.81 -10.35
CA LEU A 189 -3.97 18.22 -11.23
C LEU A 189 -4.27 18.59 -12.68
N LYS A 190 -3.22 18.96 -13.42
CA LYS A 190 -3.29 19.31 -14.85
C LYS A 190 -2.46 18.36 -15.71
N ARG A 191 -1.34 17.86 -15.18
CA ARG A 191 -0.39 17.03 -15.94
C ARG A 191 0.46 16.20 -15.00
N MET A 192 0.82 15.01 -15.46
CA MET A 192 1.86 14.17 -14.88
C MET A 192 2.91 13.90 -15.97
N SER A 193 4.20 14.06 -15.64
CA SER A 193 5.30 13.89 -16.59
C SER A 193 6.46 13.17 -15.91
N ASN A 194 7.05 12.19 -16.59
CA ASN A 194 8.25 11.50 -16.11
C ASN A 194 9.42 11.83 -17.05
N TYR A 195 10.36 12.67 -16.58
CA TYR A 195 11.47 13.14 -17.42
C TYR A 195 12.50 12.05 -17.75
N ARG A 196 12.56 10.96 -16.98
CA ARG A 196 13.46 9.83 -17.26
C ARG A 196 12.97 9.05 -18.48
N THR A 197 11.67 8.79 -18.55
CA THR A 197 11.07 7.99 -19.62
C THR A 197 10.62 8.87 -20.80
N GLY A 198 10.31 10.13 -20.56
CA GLY A 198 9.69 11.05 -21.52
C GLY A 198 8.17 10.87 -21.64
N VAL A 199 7.55 10.08 -20.77
CA VAL A 199 6.09 9.92 -20.73
C VAL A 199 5.46 11.15 -20.13
N ASP A 200 4.39 11.63 -20.74
CA ASP A 200 3.84 12.92 -20.43
C ASP A 200 2.36 13.01 -20.80
N ILE A 201 1.50 13.07 -19.77
CA ILE A 201 0.06 12.88 -19.92
C ILE A 201 -0.67 14.06 -19.27
N PRO A 202 -1.41 14.87 -20.06
CA PRO A 202 -2.40 15.80 -19.53
C PRO A 202 -3.51 15.02 -18.85
N MET A 203 -3.79 15.36 -17.59
CA MET A 203 -4.83 14.68 -16.80
C MET A 203 -5.38 15.58 -15.71
N GLN A 204 -6.61 15.31 -15.31
CA GLN A 204 -7.29 15.96 -14.20
C GLN A 204 -7.67 14.91 -13.16
N GLN A 205 -7.59 15.28 -11.89
CA GLN A 205 -8.11 14.46 -10.79
C GLN A 205 -9.10 15.31 -9.99
N SER A 206 -10.27 14.73 -9.68
CA SER A 206 -11.33 15.37 -8.91
C SER A 206 -12.08 14.37 -8.04
N TYR A 207 -12.74 14.85 -6.99
CA TYR A 207 -13.73 14.07 -6.25
C TYR A 207 -15.14 14.36 -6.74
N LEU A 208 -15.93 13.29 -6.85
CA LEU A 208 -17.36 13.36 -7.14
C LEU A 208 -18.10 12.38 -6.22
N TRP A 209 -19.42 12.39 -6.25
CA TRP A 209 -20.23 11.34 -5.63
C TRP A 209 -21.45 11.01 -6.48
N TYR A 210 -21.80 9.73 -6.51
CA TYR A 210 -23.09 9.28 -7.01
C TYR A 210 -24.13 9.41 -5.90
N GLY A 211 -25.31 9.91 -6.23
CA GLY A 211 -26.45 9.86 -5.32
C GLY A 211 -27.02 8.45 -5.28
N SER A 212 -27.18 7.89 -4.09
CA SER A 212 -27.74 6.55 -3.91
C SER A 212 -29.23 6.54 -4.21
N SER A 213 -29.69 5.62 -5.05
CA SER A 213 -31.13 5.43 -5.30
C SER A 213 -31.83 4.89 -4.05
N SER A 214 -32.99 5.43 -3.72
CA SER A 214 -33.93 4.90 -2.71
C SER A 214 -34.96 3.92 -3.29
N GLY A 215 -34.83 3.55 -4.57
CA GLY A 215 -35.91 2.93 -5.34
C GLY A 215 -36.77 3.96 -6.07
N ASP A 216 -37.42 3.51 -7.14
CA ASP A 216 -38.37 4.24 -7.98
C ASP A 216 -39.50 3.28 -8.40
N GLU A 217 -39.89 3.23 -9.68
CA GLU A 217 -40.75 2.16 -10.20
C GLU A 217 -40.16 0.76 -9.93
N ASN A 218 -38.84 0.65 -9.96
CA ASN A 218 -38.13 -0.49 -9.40
C ASN A 218 -37.76 -0.18 -7.95
N PRO A 219 -38.26 -0.96 -6.96
CA PRO A 219 -38.05 -0.68 -5.54
C PRO A 219 -36.61 -0.91 -5.06
N GLN A 220 -35.71 -1.39 -5.91
CA GLN A 220 -34.32 -1.68 -5.53
C GLN A 220 -33.57 -0.42 -5.09
N ALA A 221 -33.25 -0.29 -3.81
CA ALA A 221 -32.34 0.76 -3.33
C ALA A 221 -30.85 0.39 -3.56
N SER A 222 -29.97 1.39 -3.49
CA SER A 222 -28.53 1.16 -3.25
C SER A 222 -28.33 0.78 -1.79
N GLY A 223 -27.41 -0.15 -1.50
CA GLY A 223 -27.14 -0.63 -0.14
C GLY A 223 -25.79 -1.33 -0.02
N ALA A 224 -25.63 -2.13 1.04
CA ALA A 224 -24.37 -2.78 1.37
C ALA A 224 -23.81 -3.66 0.23
N TYR A 225 -24.69 -4.34 -0.52
CA TYR A 225 -24.34 -5.24 -1.61
C TYR A 225 -24.49 -4.57 -2.98
N ILE A 226 -25.56 -3.79 -3.16
CA ILE A 226 -25.95 -3.26 -4.46
C ILE A 226 -25.51 -1.81 -4.58
N PHE A 227 -24.75 -1.52 -5.64
CA PHE A 227 -24.55 -0.16 -6.11
C PHE A 227 -25.61 0.16 -7.16
N ARG A 228 -26.57 1.03 -6.80
CA ARG A 228 -27.56 1.59 -7.73
C ARG A 228 -27.52 3.12 -7.65
N PRO A 229 -26.76 3.80 -8.53
CA PRO A 229 -26.83 5.26 -8.59
C PRO A 229 -28.23 5.70 -9.03
N ASN A 230 -28.67 6.88 -8.60
CA ASN A 230 -29.98 7.45 -8.90
C ASN A 230 -30.19 7.89 -10.36
N GLY A 231 -29.26 7.58 -11.25
CA GLY A 231 -29.30 7.92 -12.68
C GLY A 231 -28.84 9.34 -13.04
N ALA A 232 -28.73 10.25 -12.07
CA ALA A 232 -28.17 11.58 -12.32
C ALA A 232 -26.65 11.51 -12.54
N PRO A 233 -26.05 12.45 -13.32
CA PRO A 233 -24.61 12.60 -13.36
C PRO A 233 -24.04 12.80 -11.94
N PRO A 234 -22.86 12.22 -11.63
CA PRO A 234 -22.28 12.36 -10.31
C PRO A 234 -21.94 13.82 -10.02
N THR A 235 -22.21 14.25 -8.79
CA THR A 235 -22.02 15.63 -8.36
C THR A 235 -20.54 15.90 -8.10
N VAL A 236 -20.01 16.95 -8.74
CA VAL A 236 -18.63 17.40 -8.50
C VAL A 236 -18.53 18.02 -7.11
N VAL A 237 -17.59 17.54 -6.30
CA VAL A 237 -17.40 18.01 -4.92
C VAL A 237 -16.93 19.47 -4.88
N SER A 238 -15.93 19.80 -5.69
CA SER A 238 -15.48 21.18 -5.87
C SER A 238 -14.73 21.34 -7.20
N ARG A 239 -14.88 22.51 -7.80
CA ARG A 239 -14.17 22.95 -9.02
C ARG A 239 -13.01 23.91 -8.72
N SER A 240 -12.93 24.41 -7.49
CA SER A 240 -11.88 25.33 -7.02
C SER A 240 -11.42 24.89 -5.64
N VAL A 241 -10.18 24.41 -5.57
CA VAL A 241 -9.62 23.71 -4.41
C VAL A 241 -8.43 24.51 -3.89
N PRO A 242 -8.47 25.04 -2.66
CA PRO A 242 -7.32 25.72 -2.09
C PRO A 242 -6.10 24.79 -2.05
N LEU A 243 -4.96 25.29 -2.54
CA LEU A 243 -3.68 24.59 -2.54
C LEU A 243 -2.76 25.10 -1.45
N ARG A 244 -2.15 24.18 -0.70
CA ARG A 244 -0.94 24.46 0.06
C ARG A 244 0.17 23.53 -0.42
N VAL A 245 1.21 24.12 -1.00
CA VAL A 245 2.37 23.40 -1.53
C VAL A 245 3.52 23.46 -0.53
N ILE A 246 4.11 22.30 -0.28
CA ILE A 246 5.23 22.11 0.63
C ILE A 246 6.34 21.45 -0.18
N ARG A 247 7.54 22.04 -0.20
CA ARG A 247 8.70 21.50 -0.92
C ARG A 247 9.83 21.12 0.02
N GLY A 248 10.53 20.04 -0.30
CA GLY A 248 11.72 19.64 0.43
C GLY A 248 12.55 18.56 -0.27
N PRO A 249 13.69 18.19 0.33
CA PRO A 249 14.68 17.33 -0.31
C PRO A 249 14.25 15.86 -0.40
N LEU A 250 13.30 15.43 0.42
CA LEU A 250 12.79 14.06 0.49
C LEU A 250 11.38 13.93 -0.09
N VAL A 251 10.55 14.94 0.05
CA VAL A 251 9.17 14.92 -0.46
C VAL A 251 8.68 16.33 -0.80
N ASP A 252 7.93 16.42 -1.90
CA ASP A 252 7.03 17.55 -2.16
C ASP A 252 5.58 17.10 -1.88
N GLU A 253 4.80 17.94 -1.20
CA GLU A 253 3.39 17.70 -0.91
C GLU A 253 2.49 18.81 -1.46
N VAL A 254 1.33 18.42 -1.97
CA VAL A 254 0.25 19.32 -2.37
C VAL A 254 -0.98 18.96 -1.54
N HIS A 255 -1.36 19.87 -0.65
CA HIS A 255 -2.50 19.74 0.25
C HIS A 255 -3.72 20.38 -0.39
N GLN A 256 -4.82 19.64 -0.46
CA GLN A 256 -6.05 19.99 -1.19
C GLN A 256 -7.26 19.80 -0.28
N GLN A 257 -7.95 20.88 0.07
CA GLN A 257 -9.24 20.82 0.77
C GLN A 257 -10.37 20.96 -0.23
N PHE A 258 -10.99 19.85 -0.64
CA PHE A 258 -12.06 19.89 -1.65
C PHE A 258 -13.35 20.47 -1.07
N ASN A 259 -13.74 20.07 0.14
CA ASN A 259 -14.83 20.66 0.91
C ASN A 259 -14.63 20.34 2.41
N SER A 260 -15.62 20.55 3.27
CA SER A 260 -15.48 20.31 4.72
C SER A 260 -15.23 18.85 5.14
N TRP A 261 -15.51 17.87 4.27
CA TRP A 261 -15.43 16.43 4.59
C TRP A 261 -14.59 15.62 3.59
N ILE A 262 -13.92 16.27 2.63
CA ILE A 262 -12.96 15.66 1.70
C ILE A 262 -11.68 16.49 1.68
N TYR A 263 -10.60 15.85 2.12
CA TYR A 263 -9.25 16.40 2.12
C TYR A 263 -8.28 15.39 1.49
N GLN A 264 -7.30 15.89 0.73
CA GLN A 264 -6.30 15.06 0.07
C GLN A 264 -4.90 15.67 0.23
N VAL A 265 -3.90 14.80 0.41
CA VAL A 265 -2.48 15.16 0.26
C VAL A 265 -1.89 14.35 -0.88
N THR A 266 -1.42 15.02 -1.92
CA THR A 266 -0.64 14.40 -2.99
C THR A 266 0.84 14.51 -2.67
N ARG A 267 1.57 13.40 -2.60
CA ARG A 267 2.99 13.33 -2.26
C ARG A 267 3.81 12.77 -3.40
N LEU A 268 4.89 13.47 -3.73
CA LEU A 268 5.94 12.95 -4.61
C LEU A 268 7.21 12.80 -3.78
N TYR A 269 7.51 11.56 -3.43
CA TYR A 269 8.74 11.21 -2.72
C TYR A 269 9.93 11.20 -3.68
N LYS A 270 11.09 11.62 -3.17
CA LYS A 270 12.36 11.49 -3.88
C LYS A 270 12.60 10.01 -4.21
N ASP A 271 13.13 9.78 -5.41
CA ASP A 271 13.45 8.45 -5.94
C ASP A 271 12.27 7.48 -6.14
N LYS A 272 11.01 7.92 -5.94
CA LYS A 272 9.81 7.17 -6.33
C LYS A 272 9.32 7.60 -7.72
N GLU A 273 8.92 6.63 -8.53
CA GLU A 273 8.37 6.85 -9.89
C GLU A 273 6.84 6.85 -9.92
N HIS A 274 6.21 7.15 -8.78
CA HIS A 274 4.76 7.28 -8.64
C HIS A 274 4.43 8.41 -7.65
N ALA A 275 3.19 8.89 -7.72
CA ALA A 275 2.63 9.80 -6.74
C ALA A 275 1.75 9.03 -5.75
N GLU A 276 1.84 9.36 -4.48
CA GLU A 276 0.94 8.87 -3.43
C GLU A 276 -0.16 9.89 -3.18
N PHE A 277 -1.41 9.47 -3.21
CA PHE A 277 -2.57 10.29 -2.88
C PHE A 277 -3.21 9.77 -1.61
N GLU A 278 -3.03 10.48 -0.51
CA GLU A 278 -3.68 10.17 0.77
C GLU A 278 -4.99 10.93 0.87
N PHE A 279 -6.10 10.20 0.87
CA PHE A 279 -7.44 10.77 0.99
C PHE A 279 -7.94 10.68 2.44
N THR A 280 -8.71 11.66 2.86
CA THR A 280 -9.50 11.67 4.09
C THR A 280 -10.93 12.03 3.71
N ILE A 281 -11.84 11.06 3.82
CA ILE A 281 -13.23 11.19 3.37
C ILE A 281 -14.15 10.91 4.55
N GLY A 282 -14.96 11.90 4.90
CA GLY A 282 -15.99 11.83 5.92
C GLY A 282 -15.83 12.91 7.01
N PRO A 283 -16.85 13.08 7.87
CA PRO A 283 -18.14 12.37 7.86
C PRO A 283 -18.95 12.70 6.59
N ILE A 284 -19.46 11.69 5.89
CA ILE A 284 -20.29 11.92 4.70
C ILE A 284 -21.63 12.49 5.18
N PRO A 285 -22.03 13.70 4.74
CA PRO A 285 -23.28 14.31 5.19
C PRO A 285 -24.46 13.60 4.53
N VAL A 286 -25.49 13.28 5.32
CA VAL A 286 -26.74 12.65 4.85
C VAL A 286 -27.99 13.31 5.42
N ASP A 287 -27.83 14.45 6.11
CA ASP A 287 -28.93 15.22 6.70
C ASP A 287 -29.86 15.83 5.64
N ASP A 288 -29.40 15.86 4.39
CA ASP A 288 -30.19 16.22 3.19
C ASP A 288 -31.07 15.07 2.68
N GLY A 289 -31.07 13.92 3.35
CA GLY A 289 -31.83 12.73 2.93
C GLY A 289 -31.25 12.00 1.72
N VAL A 290 -30.01 12.32 1.31
CA VAL A 290 -29.37 11.73 0.12
C VAL A 290 -28.14 10.92 0.54
N GLY A 291 -28.19 9.60 0.29
CA GLY A 291 -27.01 8.74 0.37
C GLY A 291 -25.98 9.10 -0.69
N LYS A 292 -24.69 9.04 -0.34
CA LYS A 292 -23.58 9.49 -1.20
C LYS A 292 -22.50 8.41 -1.29
N GLU A 293 -22.11 8.12 -2.52
CA GLU A 293 -21.10 7.11 -2.87
C GLU A 293 -19.93 7.83 -3.55
N VAL A 294 -18.87 8.06 -2.78
CA VAL A 294 -17.81 9.02 -3.07
C VAL A 294 -16.72 8.38 -3.92
N ILE A 295 -16.38 9.05 -5.02
CA ILE A 295 -15.37 8.60 -5.97
C ILE A 295 -14.25 9.62 -6.12
N THR A 296 -13.03 9.13 -6.35
CA THR A 296 -12.01 9.89 -7.09
C THR A 296 -12.17 9.56 -8.56
N ARG A 297 -12.07 10.56 -9.43
CA ARG A 297 -12.06 10.41 -10.89
C ARG A 297 -10.80 11.02 -11.46
N ILE A 298 -10.14 10.27 -12.32
CA ILE A 298 -8.94 10.65 -13.06
C ILE A 298 -9.31 10.65 -14.53
N THR A 299 -9.28 11.82 -15.17
CA THR A 299 -9.56 11.98 -16.60
C THR A 299 -8.29 12.34 -17.31
N ALA A 300 -7.77 11.42 -18.13
CA ALA A 300 -6.55 11.57 -18.90
C ALA A 300 -6.87 11.59 -20.40
N ASN A 301 -6.02 12.26 -21.19
CA ASN A 301 -6.16 12.29 -22.64
C ASN A 301 -5.57 11.01 -23.28
N LEU A 302 -6.19 9.85 -23.01
CA LEU A 302 -5.81 8.56 -23.56
C LEU A 302 -6.97 7.98 -24.37
N ALA A 303 -6.69 7.49 -25.58
CA ALA A 303 -7.65 6.79 -26.42
C ALA A 303 -7.72 5.31 -26.00
N THR A 304 -8.59 4.99 -25.05
CA THR A 304 -8.64 3.66 -24.41
C THR A 304 -9.64 2.69 -25.04
N ASP A 305 -10.46 3.16 -25.99
CA ASP A 305 -11.43 2.35 -26.75
C ASP A 305 -12.24 1.40 -25.86
N LYS A 306 -12.96 1.98 -24.89
CA LYS A 306 -13.79 1.29 -23.89
C LYS A 306 -13.07 0.27 -23.01
N THR A 307 -11.76 0.11 -23.16
CA THR A 307 -10.98 -0.96 -22.55
C THR A 307 -10.23 -0.45 -21.32
N PHE A 308 -10.31 -1.23 -20.25
CA PHE A 308 -9.53 -1.03 -19.03
C PHE A 308 -9.21 -2.39 -18.40
N TYR A 309 -8.33 -2.43 -17.42
CA TYR A 309 -7.84 -3.67 -16.83
C TYR A 309 -7.94 -3.61 -15.32
N THR A 310 -8.47 -4.66 -14.70
CA THR A 310 -8.60 -4.76 -13.25
C THR A 310 -8.03 -6.08 -12.77
N ASP A 311 -7.44 -6.09 -11.58
CA ASP A 311 -6.89 -7.33 -11.03
C ASP A 311 -7.97 -8.34 -10.61
N SER A 312 -7.57 -9.60 -10.53
CA SER A 312 -8.33 -10.68 -9.91
C SER A 312 -7.63 -11.10 -8.62
N ASN A 313 -8.18 -10.69 -7.48
CA ASN A 313 -7.64 -10.98 -6.14
C ASN A 313 -6.14 -10.65 -5.99
N GLY A 314 -5.70 -9.57 -6.60
CA GLY A 314 -4.32 -9.10 -6.57
C GLY A 314 -3.34 -9.85 -7.49
N ARG A 315 -3.84 -10.68 -8.41
CA ARG A 315 -3.01 -11.46 -9.36
C ARG A 315 -3.25 -11.03 -10.81
N ASP A 316 -3.91 -11.86 -11.61
CA ASP A 316 -4.11 -11.66 -13.05
C ASP A 316 -4.86 -10.35 -13.32
N PHE A 317 -4.46 -9.59 -14.35
CA PHE A 317 -5.19 -8.43 -14.83
C PHE A 317 -6.14 -8.84 -15.96
N ILE A 318 -7.43 -8.76 -15.67
CA ILE A 318 -8.46 -9.13 -16.64
C ILE A 318 -8.83 -7.90 -17.47
N LYS A 319 -8.82 -8.05 -18.80
CA LYS A 319 -9.35 -7.06 -19.73
C LYS A 319 -10.84 -6.89 -19.51
N ARG A 320 -11.27 -5.66 -19.26
CA ARG A 320 -12.67 -5.23 -19.14
C ARG A 320 -13.00 -4.36 -20.34
N VAL A 321 -14.19 -4.56 -20.89
CA VAL A 321 -14.74 -3.73 -21.96
C VAL A 321 -16.05 -3.16 -21.45
N ARG A 322 -16.15 -1.83 -21.42
CA ARG A 322 -17.34 -1.11 -20.97
C ARG A 322 -18.56 -1.54 -21.79
N ASP A 323 -19.66 -1.84 -21.09
CA ASP A 323 -20.95 -2.29 -21.66
C ASP A 323 -20.88 -3.60 -22.47
N TYR A 324 -19.95 -4.48 -22.15
CA TYR A 324 -19.77 -5.75 -22.86
C TYR A 324 -19.64 -6.95 -21.91
N ARG A 325 -20.08 -8.13 -22.38
CA ARG A 325 -19.92 -9.43 -21.73
C ARG A 325 -19.57 -10.45 -22.80
N GLU A 326 -18.57 -11.28 -22.52
CA GLU A 326 -18.10 -12.31 -23.44
C GLU A 326 -19.13 -13.44 -23.60
N ASP A 327 -19.73 -13.87 -22.48
CA ASP A 327 -20.52 -15.10 -22.45
C ASP A 327 -22.00 -14.90 -22.85
N TRP A 328 -22.49 -13.65 -22.95
CA TRP A 328 -23.86 -13.36 -23.37
C TRP A 328 -24.03 -11.94 -23.94
N PRO A 329 -25.03 -11.70 -24.82
CA PRO A 329 -25.33 -10.36 -25.31
C PRO A 329 -25.93 -9.50 -24.18
N LEU A 330 -25.14 -8.55 -23.66
CA LEU A 330 -25.56 -7.68 -22.56
C LEU A 330 -26.63 -6.67 -23.02
N VAL A 331 -27.76 -6.62 -22.31
CA VAL A 331 -28.70 -5.49 -22.36
C VAL A 331 -28.34 -4.51 -21.23
N VAL A 332 -27.93 -3.30 -21.59
CA VAL A 332 -27.40 -2.31 -20.63
C VAL A 332 -28.56 -1.63 -19.89
N ASN A 333 -28.81 -2.04 -18.66
CA ASN A 333 -29.80 -1.40 -17.76
C ASN A 333 -29.16 -0.47 -16.72
N GLN A 334 -27.86 -0.63 -16.47
CA GLN A 334 -27.09 0.14 -15.47
C GLN A 334 -25.72 0.48 -16.05
N PRO A 335 -25.60 1.58 -16.82
CA PRO A 335 -24.36 1.92 -17.55
C PRO A 335 -23.18 2.30 -16.65
N VAL A 336 -23.45 2.64 -15.38
CA VAL A 336 -22.39 2.88 -14.37
C VAL A 336 -22.12 1.62 -13.57
N ALA A 337 -23.09 1.16 -12.78
CA ALA A 337 -22.89 0.04 -11.85
C ALA A 337 -22.52 -1.27 -12.57
N GLY A 338 -23.04 -1.51 -13.78
CA GLY A 338 -22.70 -2.68 -14.59
C GLY A 338 -21.24 -2.70 -15.08
N ASN A 339 -20.50 -1.61 -14.91
CA ASN A 339 -19.10 -1.50 -15.32
C ASN A 339 -18.12 -1.36 -14.14
N TYR A 340 -18.61 -1.45 -12.89
CA TYR A 340 -17.75 -1.49 -11.71
C TYR A 340 -17.19 -2.89 -11.49
N TYR A 341 -15.89 -2.96 -11.17
CA TYR A 341 -15.17 -4.20 -10.89
C TYR A 341 -14.37 -4.09 -9.59
N PRO A 342 -14.15 -5.22 -8.88
CA PRO A 342 -13.36 -5.22 -7.66
C PRO A 342 -11.88 -5.05 -7.97
N LEU A 343 -11.20 -4.25 -7.14
CA LEU A 343 -9.75 -4.06 -7.16
C LEU A 343 -9.17 -4.51 -5.82
N ASN A 344 -8.10 -5.31 -5.83
CA ASN A 344 -7.31 -5.67 -4.64
C ASN A 344 -5.83 -5.36 -4.79
N LEU A 345 -5.37 -5.11 -6.01
CA LEU A 345 -4.05 -4.59 -6.35
C LEU A 345 -4.19 -3.23 -7.04
N GLY A 346 -5.04 -3.14 -8.06
CA GLY A 346 -5.21 -1.92 -8.82
C GLY A 346 -5.89 -2.11 -10.17
N MET A 347 -5.84 -1.04 -10.96
CA MET A 347 -6.36 -1.00 -12.33
C MET A 347 -5.47 -0.15 -13.23
N TYR A 348 -5.58 -0.34 -14.53
CA TYR A 348 -4.89 0.52 -15.48
C TYR A 348 -5.66 0.68 -16.79
N ILE A 349 -5.34 1.74 -17.51
CA ILE A 349 -5.74 2.01 -18.89
C ILE A 349 -4.48 2.28 -19.72
N LYS A 350 -4.59 2.09 -21.03
CA LYS A 350 -3.50 2.34 -21.97
C LYS A 350 -4.03 2.75 -23.33
N ASP A 351 -3.21 3.49 -24.06
CA ASP A 351 -3.35 3.71 -25.50
C ASP A 351 -2.13 3.11 -26.22
N ASP A 352 -1.90 3.49 -27.47
CA ASP A 352 -0.78 3.00 -28.29
C ASP A 352 0.60 3.51 -27.83
N LYS A 353 0.67 4.42 -26.85
CA LYS A 353 1.90 5.11 -26.44
C LYS A 353 2.22 4.94 -24.96
N SER A 354 1.21 5.05 -24.10
CA SER A 354 1.37 5.22 -22.66
C SER A 354 0.41 4.36 -21.86
N GLU A 355 0.79 4.04 -20.64
CA GLU A 355 -0.07 3.40 -19.64
C GLU A 355 -0.27 4.37 -18.45
N LEU A 356 -1.50 4.45 -17.96
CA LEU A 356 -1.84 5.10 -16.70
C LEU A 356 -2.34 4.02 -15.73
N SER A 357 -1.61 3.85 -14.64
CA SER A 357 -1.87 2.79 -13.65
C SER A 357 -2.18 3.38 -12.28
N VAL A 358 -3.14 2.76 -11.59
CA VAL A 358 -3.53 3.09 -10.21
C VAL A 358 -3.45 1.83 -9.34
N LEU A 359 -2.73 1.91 -8.21
CA LEU A 359 -2.73 0.87 -7.18
C LEU A 359 -3.50 1.34 -5.95
N VAL A 360 -4.06 0.39 -5.21
CA VAL A 360 -4.95 0.63 -4.07
C VAL A 360 -4.36 0.04 -2.78
N ASP A 361 -4.63 0.67 -1.63
CA ASP A 361 -4.21 0.19 -0.31
C ASP A 361 -5.19 -0.82 0.33
N ARG A 362 -6.35 -1.02 -0.30
CA ARG A 362 -7.45 -1.88 0.18
C ARG A 362 -8.35 -2.31 -0.96
N ALA A 363 -9.25 -3.24 -0.68
CA ALA A 363 -10.30 -3.62 -1.61
C ALA A 363 -11.25 -2.44 -1.88
N VAL A 364 -11.41 -2.07 -3.15
CA VAL A 364 -12.30 -0.98 -3.59
C VAL A 364 -12.99 -1.33 -4.90
N GLY A 365 -14.09 -0.65 -5.23
CA GLY A 365 -14.69 -0.72 -6.55
C GLY A 365 -14.06 0.30 -7.49
N GLY A 366 -13.72 -0.11 -8.72
CA GLY A 366 -13.20 0.79 -9.74
C GLY A 366 -13.78 0.53 -11.13
N SER A 367 -13.73 1.55 -11.99
CA SER A 367 -14.32 1.53 -13.32
C SER A 367 -13.64 2.50 -14.29
N SER A 368 -13.94 2.35 -15.57
CA SER A 368 -13.70 3.33 -16.62
C SER A 368 -15.03 3.62 -17.31
N ILE A 369 -15.71 4.69 -16.90
CA ILE A 369 -17.06 5.04 -17.39
C ILE A 369 -17.01 5.80 -18.72
N GLN A 370 -15.88 6.43 -19.02
CA GLN A 370 -15.58 7.11 -20.29
C GLN A 370 -14.16 6.78 -20.74
N ASP A 371 -13.88 6.93 -22.03
CA ASP A 371 -12.53 6.70 -22.54
C ASP A 371 -11.55 7.70 -21.93
N GLY A 372 -10.36 7.21 -21.59
CA GLY A 372 -9.34 7.99 -20.87
C GLY A 372 -9.66 8.25 -19.39
N GLU A 373 -10.76 7.69 -18.86
CA GLU A 373 -11.17 7.89 -17.47
C GLU A 373 -10.90 6.65 -16.61
N LEU A 374 -10.47 6.88 -15.37
CA LEU A 374 -10.49 5.92 -14.28
C LEU A 374 -11.27 6.52 -13.11
N GLU A 375 -12.11 5.74 -12.45
CA GLU A 375 -12.72 6.14 -11.18
C GLU A 375 -12.64 5.03 -10.13
N LEU A 376 -12.46 5.43 -8.87
CA LEU A 376 -12.41 4.53 -7.71
C LEU A 376 -13.37 5.03 -6.65
N MET A 377 -14.22 4.15 -6.12
CA MET A 377 -15.17 4.44 -5.05
C MET A 377 -14.54 4.10 -3.69
N PHE A 378 -14.27 5.10 -2.88
CA PHE A 378 -13.52 4.95 -1.62
C PHE A 378 -14.37 4.91 -0.36
N HIS A 379 -15.56 5.54 -0.38
CA HIS A 379 -16.43 5.56 0.79
C HIS A 379 -17.88 5.72 0.38
N ARG A 380 -18.78 5.11 1.14
CA ARG A 380 -20.23 5.06 0.87
C ARG A 380 -20.98 5.24 2.17
N ARG A 381 -22.03 6.06 2.15
CA ARG A 381 -22.97 6.19 3.26
C ARG A 381 -24.37 6.30 2.69
N MET A 382 -25.24 5.36 3.05
CA MET A 382 -26.57 5.19 2.47
C MET A 382 -27.64 5.15 3.57
N LEU A 383 -28.88 5.49 3.20
CA LEU A 383 -30.00 5.62 4.13
C LEU A 383 -31.01 4.47 4.05
N PHE A 384 -30.82 3.53 3.12
CA PHE A 384 -31.74 2.43 2.86
C PHE A 384 -30.99 1.09 2.80
N ASP A 385 -31.67 0.01 3.19
CA ASP A 385 -31.24 -1.37 2.97
C ASP A 385 -31.59 -1.79 1.54
N ASP A 386 -30.74 -2.59 0.90
CA ASP A 386 -30.95 -3.05 -0.48
C ASP A 386 -31.74 -4.36 -0.59
N SER A 387 -32.34 -4.83 0.52
CA SER A 387 -33.18 -6.02 0.59
C SER A 387 -32.46 -7.28 0.15
N ARG A 388 -31.20 -7.45 0.59
CA ARG A 388 -30.43 -8.69 0.40
C ARG A 388 -30.20 -9.48 1.70
N GLY A 389 -30.83 -9.06 2.80
CA GLY A 389 -30.96 -9.83 4.03
C GLY A 389 -30.12 -9.34 5.21
N VAL A 390 -29.34 -8.26 5.05
CA VAL A 390 -28.65 -7.62 6.19
C VAL A 390 -29.63 -6.84 7.07
N GLY A 391 -30.62 -6.17 6.47
CA GLY A 391 -31.69 -5.49 7.21
C GLY A 391 -31.28 -4.15 7.83
N GLU A 392 -30.15 -3.59 7.39
CA GLU A 392 -29.59 -2.33 7.88
C GLU A 392 -29.03 -1.51 6.70
N PRO A 393 -29.22 -0.18 6.71
CA PRO A 393 -28.51 0.68 5.76
C PRO A 393 -27.00 0.67 6.05
N LEU A 394 -26.18 0.91 5.03
CA LEU A 394 -24.75 1.16 5.22
C LEU A 394 -24.53 2.60 5.76
N ASP A 395 -24.81 2.78 7.05
CA ASP A 395 -24.72 4.05 7.78
C ASP A 395 -23.68 3.95 8.92
N GLU A 396 -22.41 3.73 8.57
CA GLU A 396 -21.34 3.57 9.56
C GLU A 396 -21.09 4.88 10.35
N GLN A 397 -21.07 4.76 11.67
CA GLN A 397 -20.85 5.88 12.59
C GLN A 397 -19.78 5.56 13.64
N VAL A 398 -19.16 6.60 14.18
CA VAL A 398 -18.23 6.56 15.32
C VAL A 398 -18.80 7.43 16.42
N CYS A 399 -18.92 6.87 17.62
CA CYS A 399 -19.49 7.56 18.78
C CYS A 399 -18.44 7.77 19.88
N ILE A 400 -18.44 8.96 20.48
CA ILE A 400 -17.65 9.29 21.67
C ILE A 400 -18.62 9.84 22.72
N GLY A 401 -18.83 9.09 23.80
CA GLY A 401 -19.95 9.35 24.70
C GLY A 401 -21.27 9.26 23.92
N ASP A 402 -22.10 10.29 24.03
CA ASP A 402 -23.40 10.36 23.34
C ASP A 402 -23.33 11.02 21.95
N ALA A 403 -22.16 11.50 21.53
CA ALA A 403 -21.98 12.17 20.25
C ALA A 403 -21.53 11.17 19.17
N CYS A 404 -22.37 10.94 18.16
CA CYS A 404 -22.08 10.09 17.01
C CYS A 404 -21.92 10.90 15.73
N HIS A 405 -20.96 10.54 14.90
CA HIS A 405 -20.72 11.13 13.59
C HIS A 405 -20.47 10.04 12.56
N GLY A 406 -20.79 10.29 11.28
CA GLY A 406 -20.48 9.37 10.20
C GLY A 406 -18.98 9.03 10.15
N LEU A 407 -18.65 7.77 9.84
CA LEU A 407 -17.28 7.28 9.79
C LEU A 407 -16.41 8.11 8.82
N VAL A 408 -15.18 8.38 9.24
CA VAL A 408 -14.15 9.03 8.42
C VAL A 408 -13.10 8.00 8.04
N VAL A 409 -12.89 7.79 6.75
CA VAL A 409 -11.86 6.89 6.24
C VAL A 409 -10.65 7.69 5.78
N ARG A 410 -9.45 7.20 6.14
CA ARG A 410 -8.18 7.66 5.58
C ARG A 410 -7.47 6.48 4.92
N GLY A 411 -6.98 6.71 3.71
CA GLY A 411 -6.32 5.70 2.91
C GLY A 411 -5.45 6.32 1.83
N LYS A 412 -4.81 5.45 1.03
CA LYS A 412 -3.90 5.84 -0.03
C LYS A 412 -4.23 5.13 -1.33
N TYR A 413 -4.06 5.84 -2.44
CA TYR A 413 -3.87 5.23 -3.75
C TYR A 413 -2.60 5.77 -4.39
N TYR A 414 -2.05 5.01 -5.32
CA TYR A 414 -0.78 5.32 -5.97
C TYR A 414 -1.01 5.42 -7.46
N MET A 415 -0.47 6.46 -8.10
CA MET A 415 -0.63 6.67 -9.53
C MET A 415 0.73 6.73 -10.21
N SER A 416 0.87 6.05 -11.35
CA SER A 416 2.06 6.13 -12.19
C SER A 416 1.71 6.20 -13.67
N ILE A 417 2.64 6.75 -14.44
CA ILE A 417 2.59 6.86 -15.90
C ILE A 417 3.82 6.23 -16.50
N ASP A 418 3.59 5.37 -17.49
CA ASP A 418 4.62 4.52 -18.06
C ASP A 418 4.53 4.49 -19.58
N LYS A 419 5.63 4.07 -20.22
CA LYS A 419 5.56 3.71 -21.64
C LYS A 419 4.75 2.43 -21.77
N LEU A 420 4.11 2.28 -22.92
CA LEU A 420 3.44 1.02 -23.28
C LEU A 420 4.39 -0.18 -23.06
N GLY A 421 3.92 -1.16 -22.29
CA GLY A 421 4.65 -2.38 -21.97
C GLY A 421 5.62 -2.31 -20.80
N THR A 422 5.82 -1.15 -20.14
CA THR A 422 6.74 -1.04 -18.99
C THR A 422 6.04 -0.89 -17.65
N GLY A 423 4.77 -0.43 -17.63
CA GLY A 423 4.04 -0.14 -16.39
C GLY A 423 3.78 -1.36 -15.51
N THR A 424 3.78 -2.57 -16.09
CA THR A 424 3.66 -3.82 -15.33
C THR A 424 4.73 -3.95 -14.25
N ARG A 425 5.98 -3.52 -14.51
CA ARG A 425 7.05 -3.62 -13.52
C ARG A 425 6.74 -2.83 -12.27
N TRP A 426 6.27 -1.60 -12.47
CA TRP A 426 5.82 -0.76 -11.38
C TRP A 426 4.62 -1.37 -10.66
N ARG A 427 3.59 -1.82 -11.38
CA ARG A 427 2.39 -2.44 -10.79
C ARG A 427 2.73 -3.64 -9.90
N ARG A 428 3.58 -4.58 -10.39
CA ARG A 428 3.96 -5.79 -9.64
C ARG A 428 4.86 -5.48 -8.45
N THR A 429 5.90 -4.66 -8.64
CA THR A 429 6.84 -4.35 -7.56
C THR A 429 6.21 -3.45 -6.50
N SER A 430 5.62 -2.31 -6.88
CA SER A 430 4.99 -1.41 -5.92
C SER A 430 3.74 -2.02 -5.29
N GLY A 431 3.00 -2.87 -5.99
CA GLY A 431 1.90 -3.64 -5.40
C GLY A 431 2.36 -4.51 -4.21
N GLN A 432 3.49 -5.19 -4.38
CA GLN A 432 4.08 -6.00 -3.30
C GLN A 432 4.66 -5.14 -2.16
N GLU A 433 5.22 -3.95 -2.47
CA GLU A 433 5.69 -3.00 -1.47
C GLU A 433 4.55 -2.38 -0.64
N VAL A 434 3.38 -2.17 -1.24
CA VAL A 434 2.15 -1.72 -0.58
C VAL A 434 1.58 -2.84 0.30
N TYR A 435 1.54 -4.08 -0.21
CA TYR A 435 1.03 -5.23 0.54
C TYR A 435 1.89 -5.58 1.76
N SER A 436 3.22 -5.45 1.65
CA SER A 436 4.17 -5.79 2.71
C SER A 436 5.06 -4.60 3.05
N PRO A 437 4.54 -3.58 3.77
CA PRO A 437 5.31 -2.39 4.16
C PRO A 437 6.47 -2.76 5.11
N LEU A 438 7.43 -1.84 5.24
CA LEU A 438 8.45 -1.95 6.29
C LEU A 438 7.78 -1.92 7.67
N LEU A 439 8.20 -2.81 8.57
CA LEU A 439 7.76 -2.83 9.96
C LEU A 439 8.72 -2.01 10.82
N PHE A 440 8.18 -1.24 11.77
CA PHE A 440 8.95 -0.40 12.68
C PHE A 440 8.76 -0.87 14.11
N ALA A 441 9.88 -1.11 14.79
CA ALA A 441 9.90 -1.36 16.23
C ALA A 441 10.75 -0.30 16.92
N PHE A 442 10.20 0.30 17.96
CA PHE A 442 10.79 1.42 18.70
C PHE A 442 11.23 0.98 20.09
N ALA A 443 12.44 1.41 20.48
CA ALA A 443 12.98 1.26 21.82
C ALA A 443 13.74 2.54 22.23
N GLN A 444 14.02 2.71 23.52
CA GLN A 444 14.79 3.84 24.03
C GLN A 444 16.05 3.35 24.75
N GLU A 445 17.20 3.58 24.12
CA GLU A 445 18.49 3.14 24.63
C GLU A 445 19.60 4.07 24.14
N ASP A 446 20.74 4.04 24.84
CA ASP A 446 21.94 4.72 24.35
C ASP A 446 22.51 4.00 23.11
N GLU A 447 23.06 4.75 22.16
CA GLU A 447 23.55 4.21 20.89
C GLU A 447 24.72 3.24 21.08
N GLU A 448 25.67 3.56 21.98
CA GLU A 448 26.83 2.72 22.24
C GLU A 448 26.42 1.43 22.95
N SER A 449 25.55 1.55 23.95
CA SER A 449 24.98 0.43 24.70
C SER A 449 24.19 -0.52 23.81
N TRP A 450 23.39 0.02 22.88
CA TRP A 450 22.68 -0.76 21.87
C TRP A 450 23.65 -1.54 20.98
N LYS A 451 24.63 -0.85 20.38
CA LYS A 451 25.61 -1.47 19.47
C LYS A 451 26.48 -2.52 20.15
N ALA A 452 26.72 -2.39 21.45
CA ALA A 452 27.46 -3.39 22.23
C ALA A 452 26.67 -4.68 22.47
N SER A 453 25.33 -4.61 22.48
CA SER A 453 24.45 -5.71 22.88
C SER A 453 23.58 -6.27 21.74
N HIS A 454 23.50 -5.57 20.60
CA HIS A 454 22.64 -5.91 19.47
C HIS A 454 23.33 -5.83 18.11
N VAL A 455 22.90 -6.70 17.20
CA VAL A 455 23.22 -6.69 15.77
C VAL A 455 22.31 -5.68 15.06
N SER A 456 22.87 -4.54 14.70
CA SER A 456 22.13 -3.41 14.09
C SER A 456 21.78 -3.56 12.62
N TYR A 457 22.34 -4.56 11.92
CA TYR A 457 22.07 -4.84 10.52
C TYR A 457 22.27 -6.33 10.23
N ALA A 458 21.24 -7.01 9.73
CA ALA A 458 21.35 -8.41 9.32
C ALA A 458 20.23 -8.83 8.37
N THR A 459 20.44 -9.98 7.72
CA THR A 459 19.44 -10.71 6.93
C THR A 459 19.41 -12.17 7.37
N SER A 460 18.25 -12.81 7.27
CA SER A 460 18.11 -14.25 7.44
C SER A 460 18.50 -15.05 6.19
N MET A 461 18.75 -14.36 5.06
CA MET A 461 19.19 -14.94 3.79
C MET A 461 20.72 -14.90 3.65
N ASP A 462 21.26 -15.46 2.57
CA ASP A 462 22.64 -15.21 2.17
C ASP A 462 22.83 -13.69 1.91
N PRO A 463 23.84 -13.03 2.50
CA PRO A 463 24.02 -11.58 2.40
C PRO A 463 24.14 -11.02 0.98
N ASN A 464 24.54 -11.85 0.01
CA ASN A 464 24.70 -11.46 -1.40
C ASN A 464 23.53 -11.94 -2.27
N TYR A 465 22.45 -12.41 -1.67
CA TYR A 465 21.30 -12.97 -2.38
C TYR A 465 20.03 -12.15 -2.15
N GLN A 466 19.28 -11.99 -3.23
CA GLN A 466 17.92 -11.46 -3.22
C GLN A 466 17.11 -12.30 -4.21
N LEU A 467 15.80 -12.38 -3.99
CA LEU A 467 14.93 -13.09 -4.93
C LEU A 467 14.90 -12.38 -6.28
N PRO A 468 14.66 -13.13 -7.36
CA PRO A 468 14.33 -12.53 -8.65
C PRO A 468 13.20 -11.49 -8.51
N PRO A 469 13.22 -10.36 -9.25
CA PRO A 469 12.18 -9.33 -9.17
C PRO A 469 10.77 -9.80 -9.55
N ASN A 470 10.66 -10.97 -10.19
CA ASN A 470 9.41 -11.62 -10.54
C ASN A 470 8.93 -12.66 -9.53
N VAL A 471 9.57 -12.80 -8.36
CA VAL A 471 9.19 -13.76 -7.32
C VAL A 471 9.00 -13.08 -5.96
N ALA A 472 7.91 -13.42 -5.27
CA ALA A 472 7.68 -13.07 -3.87
C ALA A 472 7.53 -14.31 -2.98
N ILE A 473 7.93 -14.20 -1.71
CA ILE A 473 7.55 -15.15 -0.67
C ILE A 473 6.20 -14.70 -0.13
N ILE A 474 5.16 -15.49 -0.36
CA ILE A 474 3.79 -15.18 0.09
C ILE A 474 3.40 -15.98 1.34
N THR A 475 4.23 -16.94 1.75
CA THR A 475 4.07 -17.65 3.02
C THR A 475 5.43 -18.16 3.47
N LEU A 476 5.77 -17.88 4.73
CA LEU A 476 6.86 -18.50 5.46
C LEU A 476 6.37 -18.72 6.90
N GLN A 477 6.11 -19.97 7.27
CA GLN A 477 5.44 -20.29 8.53
C GLN A 477 5.98 -21.59 9.12
N GLU A 478 6.29 -21.57 10.42
CA GLU A 478 6.57 -22.78 11.20
C GLU A 478 5.25 -23.47 11.59
N LEU A 479 5.18 -24.78 11.41
CA LEU A 479 4.04 -25.63 11.76
C LEU A 479 4.27 -26.31 13.12
N GLU A 480 3.20 -26.87 13.69
CA GLU A 480 3.24 -27.51 15.02
C GLU A 480 4.25 -28.66 15.15
N ASP A 481 4.50 -29.38 14.05
CA ASP A 481 5.47 -30.48 13.99
C ASP A 481 6.92 -30.01 13.79
N GLY A 482 7.16 -28.69 13.76
CA GLY A 482 8.46 -28.06 13.52
C GLY A 482 8.87 -28.02 12.04
N SER A 483 8.03 -28.50 11.12
CA SER A 483 8.26 -28.29 9.69
C SER A 483 7.93 -26.85 9.30
N VAL A 484 8.48 -26.39 8.17
CA VAL A 484 8.27 -25.02 7.67
C VAL A 484 7.53 -25.04 6.35
N LEU A 485 6.40 -24.35 6.30
CA LEU A 485 5.62 -24.07 5.11
C LEU A 485 6.21 -22.86 4.37
N LEU A 486 6.59 -23.07 3.10
CA LEU A 486 7.05 -22.03 2.20
C LEU A 486 6.16 -21.96 0.96
N ARG A 487 5.73 -20.75 0.57
CA ARG A 487 5.11 -20.48 -0.73
C ARG A 487 5.85 -19.40 -1.48
N LEU A 488 6.22 -19.71 -2.72
CA LEU A 488 6.83 -18.81 -3.68
C LEU A 488 5.84 -18.54 -4.80
N ALA A 489 5.64 -17.27 -5.15
CA ALA A 489 4.73 -16.85 -6.20
C ALA A 489 5.49 -16.11 -7.31
N HIS A 490 5.28 -16.50 -8.56
CA HIS A 490 5.66 -15.70 -9.70
C HIS A 490 4.63 -14.59 -9.93
N LEU A 491 5.09 -13.34 -9.98
CA LEU A 491 4.23 -12.15 -9.93
C LEU A 491 3.67 -11.71 -11.28
N TYR A 492 4.32 -12.11 -12.39
CA TYR A 492 3.94 -11.67 -13.74
C TYR A 492 3.18 -12.74 -14.50
N GLU A 493 2.27 -12.29 -15.36
CA GLU A 493 1.55 -13.11 -16.33
C GLU A 493 2.43 -13.44 -17.54
N ALA A 494 2.06 -14.46 -18.32
CA ALA A 494 2.78 -14.80 -19.53
C ALA A 494 2.67 -13.65 -20.55
N GLY A 495 3.81 -13.19 -21.07
CA GLY A 495 3.85 -12.09 -22.05
C GLY A 495 3.62 -10.68 -21.47
N GLU A 496 3.43 -10.54 -20.15
CA GLU A 496 3.19 -9.23 -19.52
C GLU A 496 4.41 -8.29 -19.58
N ASP A 497 5.61 -8.82 -19.31
CA ASP A 497 6.88 -8.12 -19.39
C ASP A 497 7.93 -8.95 -20.14
N ALA A 498 8.67 -8.32 -21.07
CA ALA A 498 9.66 -9.00 -21.89
C ALA A 498 10.79 -9.68 -21.10
N LYS A 499 11.14 -9.18 -19.91
CA LYS A 499 12.23 -9.70 -19.09
C LYS A 499 11.70 -10.61 -17.97
N TYR A 500 10.65 -10.17 -17.28
CA TYR A 500 10.18 -10.76 -16.03
C TYR A 500 9.03 -11.76 -16.21
N SER A 501 8.40 -11.84 -17.38
CA SER A 501 7.48 -12.93 -17.73
C SER A 501 8.21 -14.17 -18.28
N THR A 502 9.33 -14.52 -17.65
CA THR A 502 10.18 -15.67 -17.99
C THR A 502 10.39 -16.55 -16.76
N ILE A 503 10.90 -17.78 -16.94
CA ILE A 503 11.12 -18.70 -15.82
C ILE A 503 12.08 -18.08 -14.80
N ALA A 504 11.62 -17.95 -13.56
CA ALA A 504 12.42 -17.53 -12.42
C ALA A 504 13.10 -18.72 -11.75
N LYS A 505 14.27 -18.49 -11.15
CA LYS A 505 15.06 -19.48 -10.43
C LYS A 505 15.33 -19.00 -9.01
N VAL A 506 15.01 -19.83 -8.01
CA VAL A 506 15.15 -19.54 -6.59
C VAL A 506 16.00 -20.60 -5.92
N GLU A 507 17.08 -20.19 -5.26
CA GLU A 507 18.00 -21.08 -4.55
C GLU A 507 17.60 -21.17 -3.06
N LEU A 508 16.94 -22.27 -2.65
CA LEU A 508 16.46 -22.41 -1.26
C LEU A 508 17.61 -22.40 -0.24
N LYS A 509 18.79 -22.92 -0.60
CA LYS A 509 20.01 -22.85 0.24
C LYS A 509 20.41 -21.41 0.58
N LYS A 510 20.16 -20.47 -0.33
CA LYS A 510 20.47 -19.05 -0.12
C LYS A 510 19.36 -18.32 0.63
N ILE A 511 18.11 -18.79 0.57
CA ILE A 511 17.05 -18.25 1.44
C ILE A 511 17.29 -18.65 2.89
N PHE A 512 17.67 -19.90 3.13
CA PHE A 512 17.91 -20.45 4.47
C PHE A 512 19.41 -20.66 4.72
N SER A 513 20.24 -19.65 4.47
CA SER A 513 21.71 -19.76 4.56
C SER A 513 22.23 -20.17 5.94
N GLN A 514 21.46 -19.89 6.99
CA GLN A 514 21.79 -20.17 8.38
C GLN A 514 21.26 -21.52 8.89
N LYS A 515 20.50 -22.28 8.08
CA LYS A 515 19.93 -23.58 8.46
C LYS A 515 20.18 -24.62 7.37
N LEU A 516 20.51 -25.85 7.76
CA LEU A 516 20.67 -26.96 6.82
C LEU A 516 19.29 -27.55 6.49
N ILE A 517 18.84 -27.44 5.24
CA ILE A 517 17.60 -28.09 4.80
C ILE A 517 17.86 -29.60 4.67
N LYS A 518 17.13 -30.40 5.44
CA LYS A 518 17.18 -31.88 5.40
C LYS A 518 16.25 -32.46 4.34
N GLN A 519 15.05 -31.90 4.20
CA GLN A 519 14.06 -32.38 3.24
C GLN A 519 13.27 -31.20 2.65
N VAL A 520 12.89 -31.34 1.38
CA VAL A 520 11.91 -30.49 0.70
C VAL A 520 10.84 -31.38 0.09
N LYS A 521 9.58 -31.14 0.46
CA LYS A 521 8.41 -31.84 -0.10
C LYS A 521 7.48 -30.83 -0.76
N GLU A 522 7.30 -30.93 -2.07
CA GLU A 522 6.32 -30.11 -2.79
C GLU A 522 4.90 -30.67 -2.60
N THR A 523 3.96 -29.79 -2.30
CA THR A 523 2.57 -30.14 -1.96
C THR A 523 1.56 -29.37 -2.80
N SER A 524 0.28 -29.71 -2.66
CA SER A 524 -0.84 -28.88 -3.12
C SER A 524 -0.81 -27.49 -2.46
N LEU A 525 -1.57 -26.53 -3.00
CA LEU A 525 -1.59 -25.16 -2.49
C LEU A 525 -2.01 -25.08 -1.00
N SER A 526 -2.96 -25.93 -0.59
CA SER A 526 -3.43 -26.06 0.80
C SER A 526 -2.60 -27.04 1.63
N THR A 527 -1.48 -27.55 1.11
CA THR A 527 -0.54 -28.42 1.81
C THR A 527 -1.10 -29.80 2.19
N ASN A 528 -2.27 -30.19 1.69
CA ASN A 528 -2.97 -31.42 2.08
C ASN A 528 -2.66 -32.66 1.23
N GLN A 529 -1.95 -32.51 0.11
CA GLN A 529 -1.62 -33.60 -0.80
C GLN A 529 -0.19 -33.42 -1.33
N ALA A 530 0.52 -34.52 -1.61
CA ALA A 530 1.80 -34.43 -2.32
C ALA A 530 1.56 -33.98 -3.77
N LYS A 531 2.41 -33.07 -4.28
CA LYS A 531 2.23 -32.51 -5.63
C LYS A 531 2.25 -33.58 -6.71
N SER A 532 3.11 -34.59 -6.55
CA SER A 532 3.26 -35.72 -7.47
C SER A 532 2.05 -36.66 -7.52
N GLU A 533 1.19 -36.64 -6.50
CA GLU A 533 0.02 -37.51 -6.39
C GLU A 533 -1.26 -36.84 -6.93
N MET A 534 -1.20 -35.54 -7.22
CA MET A 534 -2.34 -34.80 -7.76
C MET A 534 -2.70 -35.31 -9.15
N LYS A 535 -3.96 -35.71 -9.33
CA LYS A 535 -4.51 -36.14 -10.62
C LYS A 535 -5.49 -35.10 -11.14
N THR A 536 -5.44 -34.83 -12.44
CA THR A 536 -6.42 -33.97 -13.12
C THR A 536 -7.42 -34.82 -13.88
N MET A 537 -8.67 -34.39 -13.91
CA MET A 537 -9.65 -34.93 -14.85
C MET A 537 -9.29 -34.49 -16.26
N LYS A 538 -9.56 -35.36 -17.25
CA LYS A 538 -9.45 -35.03 -18.66
C LYS A 538 -10.83 -34.66 -19.18
N TRP A 539 -10.97 -33.44 -19.69
CA TRP A 539 -12.21 -32.93 -20.25
C TRP A 539 -12.09 -32.83 -21.77
N LYS A 540 -13.20 -33.05 -22.48
CA LYS A 540 -13.34 -32.64 -23.88
C LYS A 540 -13.97 -31.25 -23.85
N VAL A 541 -13.19 -30.23 -24.15
CA VAL A 541 -13.63 -28.83 -24.12
C VAL A 541 -14.00 -28.42 -25.54
N GLU A 542 -15.17 -27.79 -25.69
CA GLU A 542 -15.62 -27.24 -26.98
C GLU A 542 -14.65 -26.15 -27.44
N GLY A 543 -14.23 -26.18 -28.71
CA GLY A 543 -13.24 -25.25 -29.27
C GLY A 543 -11.79 -25.50 -28.85
N ASP A 544 -11.50 -26.62 -28.16
CA ASP A 544 -10.12 -27.02 -27.88
C ASP A 544 -9.51 -27.73 -29.11
N ASP A 545 -8.87 -26.94 -29.96
CA ASP A 545 -8.18 -27.41 -31.15
C ASP A 545 -6.79 -28.02 -30.83
N GLY A 546 -6.42 -28.10 -29.53
CA GLY A 546 -5.09 -28.50 -29.08
C GLY A 546 -3.99 -27.47 -29.39
N GLY A 547 -4.35 -26.28 -29.87
CA GLY A 547 -3.43 -25.23 -30.30
C GLY A 547 -3.02 -24.22 -29.22
N ASN A 548 -3.64 -24.26 -28.04
CA ASN A 548 -3.29 -23.35 -26.95
C ASN A 548 -1.90 -23.72 -26.39
N PRO A 549 -0.92 -22.79 -26.38
CA PRO A 549 0.40 -23.07 -25.84
C PRO A 549 0.29 -23.51 -24.39
N ALA A 550 0.92 -24.64 -24.04
CA ALA A 550 0.99 -25.07 -22.65
C ALA A 550 1.61 -23.94 -21.81
N ALA A 551 0.98 -23.64 -20.66
CA ALA A 551 1.54 -22.69 -19.71
C ALA A 551 2.98 -23.08 -19.37
N ARG A 552 3.91 -22.12 -19.46
CA ARG A 552 5.31 -22.37 -19.09
C ARG A 552 5.37 -22.59 -17.59
N ARG A 553 5.81 -23.78 -17.18
CA ARG A 553 5.91 -24.20 -15.77
C ARG A 553 7.35 -24.45 -15.36
N GLY A 554 7.67 -24.25 -14.09
CA GLY A 554 8.95 -24.63 -13.53
C GLY A 554 9.13 -26.15 -13.49
N GLY A 555 10.37 -26.62 -13.63
CA GLY A 555 10.70 -28.03 -13.46
C GLY A 555 10.53 -28.56 -12.03
N PRO A 556 10.61 -29.89 -11.83
CA PRO A 556 10.63 -30.50 -10.50
C PRO A 556 11.79 -29.96 -9.67
N VAL A 557 11.61 -29.86 -8.35
CA VAL A 557 12.68 -29.41 -7.45
C VAL A 557 13.82 -30.43 -7.48
N ASN A 558 15.04 -29.95 -7.71
CA ASN A 558 16.22 -30.78 -7.63
C ASN A 558 16.67 -30.89 -6.16
N ASN A 559 16.59 -32.09 -5.58
CA ASN A 559 16.89 -32.32 -4.16
C ASN A 559 18.37 -32.14 -3.79
N SER A 560 19.32 -32.16 -4.75
CA SER A 560 20.74 -31.93 -4.47
C SER A 560 21.11 -30.44 -4.50
N THR A 561 20.57 -29.71 -5.49
CA THR A 561 20.83 -28.26 -5.65
C THR A 561 19.89 -27.39 -4.82
N LEU A 562 18.70 -27.90 -4.49
CA LEU A 562 17.58 -27.17 -3.86
C LEU A 562 17.18 -25.91 -4.64
N LEU A 563 17.20 -26.05 -5.97
CA LEU A 563 16.76 -25.03 -6.92
C LEU A 563 15.27 -25.21 -7.24
N VAL A 564 14.50 -24.13 -7.10
CA VAL A 564 13.09 -24.05 -7.47
C VAL A 564 12.94 -23.17 -8.69
N GLU A 565 12.28 -23.69 -9.72
CA GLU A 565 11.89 -22.91 -10.89
C GLU A 565 10.42 -22.48 -10.79
N LEU A 566 10.08 -21.27 -11.21
CA LEU A 566 8.70 -20.81 -11.30
C LEU A 566 8.45 -20.19 -12.68
N GLY A 567 7.43 -20.69 -13.37
CA GLY A 567 6.90 -20.05 -14.57
C GLY A 567 5.94 -18.89 -14.24
N PRO A 568 5.54 -18.09 -15.25
CA PRO A 568 4.57 -17.03 -15.08
C PRO A 568 3.29 -17.49 -14.36
N MET A 569 2.81 -16.67 -13.42
CA MET A 569 1.67 -16.92 -12.52
C MET A 569 1.73 -18.16 -11.61
N GLU A 570 2.82 -18.95 -11.61
CA GLU A 570 2.90 -20.12 -10.73
C GLU A 570 3.00 -19.73 -9.25
N ILE A 571 2.31 -20.52 -8.41
CA ILE A 571 2.56 -20.58 -6.97
C ILE A 571 2.96 -22.01 -6.63
N ARG A 572 4.14 -22.15 -6.02
CA ARG A 572 4.64 -23.46 -5.57
C ARG A 572 4.69 -23.49 -4.04
N THR A 573 4.25 -24.61 -3.48
CA THR A 573 4.09 -24.80 -2.03
C THR A 573 4.97 -25.94 -1.56
N PHE A 574 5.76 -25.70 -0.52
CA PHE A 574 6.76 -26.64 0.00
C PHE A 574 6.65 -26.78 1.51
N LEU A 575 6.86 -28.01 1.99
CA LEU A 575 7.18 -28.32 3.38
C LEU A 575 8.68 -28.60 3.48
N LEU A 576 9.35 -27.89 4.39
CA LEU A 576 10.79 -28.03 4.65
C LEU A 576 11.02 -28.57 6.06
N THR A 577 12.05 -29.39 6.21
CA THR A 577 12.58 -29.78 7.53
C THR A 577 14.05 -29.40 7.64
N PHE A 578 14.49 -29.03 8.83
CA PHE A 578 15.84 -28.53 9.14
C PHE A 578 16.59 -29.42 10.13
#